data_AF-A0A1Y1K2B2-F1
#
_entry.id   AF-A0A1Y1K2B2-F1
#
_cell.length_a   1.000
_cell.length_b   1.000
_cell.length_c   1.000
_cell.angle_alpha   90.00
_cell.angle_beta   90.00
_cell.angle_gamma   90.00
#
_symmetry.space_group_name_H-M   'P 1'
#
loop_
_entity.id
_entity.type
_entity.pdbx_description
1 polymer ?
#
loop_
_entity_poly.entity_id
_entity_poly.type
_entity_poly.pdbx_seq_one_letter_code
_entity_poly.pdbx_strand_id
1 'polypeptide(L)'
;TVPSIRFSAHYDNRSTRPSLSFSPISRTLPNGTEIIRVGRYSERDGQAANMNNNQPSAAPVGFKSKVVSRRHCEFWCVDGKWFIKDVKSSSGTFLNHIRLSAPSQESKAFAVND
;
A
#
# COMPACT_ATOMS: atom_id res chain seq x y z
N THR A 1 -1.29 2.21 21.98
CA THR A 1 -0.41 2.75 20.91
C THR A 1 -1.23 2.93 19.66
N VAL A 2 -1.07 4.05 18.95
CA VAL A 2 -1.82 4.30 17.71
C VAL A 2 -1.25 3.41 16.61
N PRO A 3 -2.07 2.65 15.85
CA PRO A 3 -1.56 1.74 14.82
C PRO A 3 -0.79 2.51 13.74
N SER A 4 0.42 2.05 13.43
CA SER A 4 1.25 2.61 12.37
C SER A 4 1.77 1.54 11.42
N ILE A 5 2.02 1.94 10.18
CA ILE A 5 2.59 1.11 9.12
C ILE A 5 3.60 1.94 8.32
N ARG A 6 4.69 1.30 7.91
CA ARG A 6 5.75 1.91 7.09
C ARG A 6 5.95 1.11 5.81
N PHE A 7 5.81 1.78 4.68
CA PHE A 7 6.11 1.23 3.36
C PHE A 7 7.57 1.55 3.02
N SER A 8 8.36 0.52 2.74
CA SER A 8 9.75 0.67 2.30
C SER A 8 9.96 -0.09 0.99
N ALA A 9 10.78 0.46 0.10
CA ALA A 9 11.17 -0.26 -1.11
C ALA A 9 11.99 -1.50 -0.75
N HIS A 10 11.61 -2.65 -1.29
CA HIS A 10 12.38 -3.89 -1.20
C HIS A 10 13.05 -4.15 -2.54
N TYR A 11 14.34 -4.50 -2.51
CA TYR A 11 15.15 -4.79 -3.69
C TYR A 11 15.57 -6.25 -3.67
N ASP A 12 15.04 -7.04 -4.60
CA ASP A 12 15.53 -8.39 -4.82
C ASP A 12 16.78 -8.34 -5.72
N ASN A 13 17.94 -8.59 -5.13
CA ASN A 13 19.23 -8.57 -5.85
C ASN A 13 19.36 -9.67 -6.91
N ARG A 14 18.46 -10.67 -6.90
CA ARG A 14 18.40 -11.74 -7.90
C ARG A 14 17.50 -11.39 -9.09
N SER A 15 16.68 -10.34 -8.97
CA SER A 15 15.77 -9.92 -10.03
C SER A 15 16.47 -9.05 -11.06
N THR A 16 16.37 -9.42 -12.34
CA THR A 16 16.82 -8.57 -13.46
C THR A 16 15.87 -7.41 -13.74
N ARG A 17 14.66 -7.42 -13.14
CA ARG A 17 13.68 -6.35 -13.27
C ARG A 17 13.91 -5.31 -12.17
N PRO A 18 13.98 -4.01 -12.51
CA PRO A 18 14.16 -2.96 -11.51
C PRO A 18 12.94 -2.91 -10.58
N SER A 19 13.21 -2.87 -9.27
CA SER A 19 12.19 -2.61 -8.26
C SER A 19 11.83 -1.12 -8.25
N LEU A 20 10.59 -0.81 -7.87
CA LEU A 20 10.20 0.59 -7.71
C LEU A 20 10.93 1.19 -6.51
N SER A 21 11.76 2.21 -6.76
CA SER A 21 12.40 3.00 -5.72
C SER A 21 11.48 4.13 -5.25
N PHE A 22 11.38 4.32 -3.94
CA PHE A 22 10.66 5.43 -3.31
C PHE A 22 11.17 5.64 -1.88
N SER A 23 11.11 6.89 -1.39
CA SER A 23 11.41 7.20 0.01
C SER A 23 10.39 6.53 0.93
N PRO A 24 10.79 5.97 2.10
CA PRO A 24 9.86 5.31 2.98
C PRO A 24 8.68 6.18 3.38
N ILE A 25 7.47 5.63 3.31
CA ILE A 25 6.22 6.34 3.60
C ILE A 25 5.64 5.74 4.87
N SER A 26 5.34 6.58 5.85
CA SER A 26 4.72 6.14 7.11
C SER A 26 3.29 6.65 7.20
N ARG A 27 2.43 5.84 7.79
CA ARG A 27 1.04 6.17 8.10
C ARG A 27 0.73 5.72 9.51
N THR A 28 -0.03 6.55 10.22
CA THR A 28 -0.48 6.30 11.59
C THR A 28 -1.96 6.59 11.61
N LEU A 29 -2.79 5.61 11.95
CA LEU A 29 -4.25 5.69 11.92
C LEU A 29 -4.77 6.42 13.17
N PRO A 30 -5.17 7.71 13.11
CA PRO A 30 -5.48 8.47 14.32
C PRO A 30 -6.58 7.85 15.17
N ASN A 31 -7.61 7.29 14.52
CA ASN A 31 -8.73 6.63 15.19
C ASN A 31 -8.64 5.09 15.14
N GLY A 32 -7.68 4.54 14.41
CA GLY A 32 -7.48 3.09 14.27
C GLY A 32 -8.49 2.39 13.35
N THR A 33 -9.45 3.12 12.78
CA THR A 33 -10.52 2.57 11.93
C THR A 33 -10.38 2.98 10.47
N GLU A 34 -9.42 3.85 10.15
CA GLU A 34 -9.23 4.37 8.81
C GLU A 34 -8.61 3.33 7.87
N ILE A 35 -8.88 3.53 6.57
CA ILE A 35 -8.34 2.72 5.49
C ILE A 35 -7.30 3.52 4.73
N ILE A 36 -6.08 2.99 4.64
CA ILE A 36 -5.01 3.53 3.81
C ILE A 36 -5.19 2.96 2.40
N ARG A 37 -5.53 3.83 1.45
CA ARG A 37 -5.65 3.47 0.03
C ARG A 37 -4.30 3.53 -0.64
N VAL A 38 -3.95 2.47 -1.37
CA VAL A 38 -2.68 2.35 -2.08
C VAL A 38 -2.91 2.30 -3.59
N GLY A 39 -2.17 3.11 -4.34
CA GLY A 39 -2.31 3.11 -5.79
C GLY A 39 -1.32 3.99 -6.54
N ARG A 40 -1.59 4.17 -7.83
CA ARG A 40 -0.83 5.03 -8.73
C ARG A 40 -1.50 6.37 -8.88
N TYR A 41 -0.78 7.43 -8.57
CA TYR A 41 -1.27 8.80 -8.74
C TYR A 41 -0.99 9.35 -10.13
N SER A 42 -1.77 10.37 -10.51
CA SER A 42 -1.48 11.26 -11.63
C SER A 42 -0.88 12.57 -11.11
N GLU A 43 -0.32 13.39 -12.00
CA GLU A 43 0.26 14.70 -11.63
C GLU A 43 -0.79 15.67 -11.06
N ARG A 44 -2.08 15.44 -11.32
CA ARG A 44 -3.20 16.22 -10.74
C ARG A 44 -3.47 15.91 -9.27
N ASP A 45 -2.98 14.78 -8.75
CA ASP A 45 -3.21 14.34 -7.36
C ASP A 45 -2.08 14.80 -6.41
N GLY A 46 -1.22 15.74 -6.84
CA GLY A 46 0.06 16.11 -6.23
C GLY A 46 0.04 16.64 -4.78
N GLN A 47 -1.14 16.79 -4.18
CA GLN A 47 -1.30 17.24 -2.79
C GLN A 47 -1.18 16.08 -1.78
N ALA A 48 -1.57 14.85 -2.14
CA ALA A 48 -1.51 13.71 -1.22
C ALA A 48 -0.09 13.13 -1.05
N ALA A 49 0.73 13.20 -2.11
CA ALA A 49 2.13 12.75 -2.09
C ALA A 49 3.06 13.69 -1.30
N ASN A 50 2.64 14.95 -1.10
CA ASN A 50 3.36 15.96 -0.31
C ASN A 50 2.84 16.08 1.13
N MET A 51 1.94 15.20 1.59
CA MET A 51 1.57 15.19 3.01
C MET A 51 2.80 14.85 3.85
N ASN A 52 3.10 15.75 4.78
CA ASN A 52 4.23 15.63 5.70
C ASN A 52 4.19 14.28 6.43
N ASN A 53 5.25 13.47 6.26
CA ASN A 53 5.40 12.16 6.89
C ASN A 53 5.44 12.23 8.44
N ASN A 54 5.62 13.42 9.01
CA ASN A 54 5.70 13.65 10.46
C ASN A 54 4.33 13.87 11.15
N GLN A 55 3.22 13.87 10.41
CA GLN A 55 1.89 14.00 11.01
C GLN A 55 1.12 12.67 10.96
N PRO A 56 0.49 12.23 12.06
CA PRO A 56 -0.38 11.06 12.05
C PRO A 56 -1.49 11.23 11.02
N SER A 57 -1.50 10.38 10.01
CA SER A 57 -2.47 10.44 8.94
C SER A 57 -2.66 9.06 8.32
N ALA A 58 -3.92 8.74 8.03
CA ALA A 58 -4.32 7.63 7.16
C ALA A 58 -4.41 8.06 5.68
N ALA A 59 -3.68 9.11 5.30
CA ALA A 59 -3.64 9.60 3.93
C ALA A 59 -3.30 8.47 2.95
N PRO A 60 -3.81 8.54 1.71
CA PRO A 60 -3.45 7.60 0.67
C PRO A 60 -1.93 7.48 0.50
N VAL A 61 -1.48 6.29 0.09
CA VAL A 61 -0.10 6.01 -0.31
C VAL A 61 -0.06 5.70 -1.80
N GLY A 62 0.96 6.20 -2.49
CA GLY A 62 1.00 5.89 -3.89
C GLY A 62 2.20 6.38 -4.64
N PHE A 63 2.23 5.89 -5.86
CA PHE A 63 3.46 5.55 -6.52
C PHE A 63 3.45 6.07 -7.96
N LYS A 64 4.55 6.67 -8.40
CA LYS A 64 4.73 7.12 -9.80
C LYS A 64 5.23 5.97 -10.67
N SER A 65 4.42 4.92 -10.83
CA SER A 65 4.83 3.72 -11.57
C SER A 65 3.69 3.07 -12.33
N LYS A 66 3.85 2.85 -13.65
CA LYS A 66 2.80 2.28 -14.53
C LYS A 66 2.40 0.84 -14.18
N VAL A 67 3.24 0.09 -13.46
CA VAL A 67 2.91 -1.28 -13.01
C VAL A 67 1.96 -1.28 -11.81
N VAL A 68 1.82 -0.14 -11.13
CA VAL A 68 0.85 0.05 -10.04
C VAL A 68 -0.48 0.54 -10.62
N SER A 69 -1.58 -0.06 -10.16
CA SER A 69 -2.93 0.34 -10.57
C SER A 69 -3.34 1.63 -9.85
N ARG A 70 -4.20 2.46 -10.45
CA ARG A 70 -4.68 3.70 -9.79
C ARG A 70 -5.34 3.41 -8.43
N ARG A 71 -6.10 2.33 -8.37
CA ARG A 71 -6.55 1.66 -7.14
C ARG A 71 -5.94 0.27 -7.16
N HIS A 72 -5.05 -0.03 -6.21
CA HIS A 72 -4.29 -1.27 -6.23
C HIS A 72 -4.64 -2.15 -5.04
N CYS A 73 -4.44 -1.64 -3.83
CA CYS A 73 -4.83 -2.33 -2.60
C CYS A 73 -5.22 -1.34 -1.51
N GLU A 74 -5.78 -1.88 -0.43
CA GLU A 74 -6.14 -1.14 0.78
C GLU A 74 -5.54 -1.84 2.00
N PHE A 75 -5.12 -1.03 2.98
CA PHE A 75 -4.67 -1.48 4.29
C PHE A 75 -5.52 -0.88 5.40
N TRP A 76 -5.81 -1.65 6.44
CA TRP A 76 -6.48 -1.16 7.65
C TRP A 76 -6.07 -2.02 8.85
N CYS A 77 -6.36 -1.54 10.05
CA CYS A 77 -6.06 -2.25 11.29
C CYS A 77 -7.36 -2.57 12.04
N VAL A 78 -7.47 -3.78 12.58
CA VAL A 78 -8.57 -4.19 13.47
C VAL A 78 -7.95 -4.97 14.63
N ASP A 79 -8.27 -4.59 15.86
CA ASP A 79 -7.77 -5.25 17.08
C ASP A 79 -6.23 -5.43 17.09
N GLY A 80 -5.51 -4.42 16.61
CA GLY A 80 -4.04 -4.45 16.52
C GLY A 80 -3.48 -5.30 15.39
N LYS A 81 -4.32 -5.90 14.54
CA LYS A 81 -3.90 -6.71 13.39
C LYS A 81 -4.09 -5.94 12.09
N TRP A 82 -3.05 -5.90 11.28
CA TRP A 82 -3.10 -5.29 9.96
C TRP A 82 -3.68 -6.25 8.92
N PHE A 83 -4.46 -5.70 8.01
CA PHE A 83 -5.03 -6.42 6.89
C PHE A 83 -4.71 -5.72 5.58
N ILE A 84 -4.62 -6.51 4.52
CA ILE A 84 -4.49 -6.06 3.13
C ILE A 84 -5.58 -6.67 2.27
N LYS A 85 -6.05 -5.90 1.30
CA LYS A 85 -6.98 -6.37 0.26
C LYS A 85 -6.60 -5.80 -1.10
N ASP A 86 -6.53 -6.66 -2.11
CA ASP A 86 -6.46 -6.24 -3.51
C ASP A 86 -7.81 -5.69 -3.98
N VAL A 87 -7.81 -4.53 -4.62
CA VAL A 87 -9.03 -3.85 -5.10
C VAL A 87 -9.13 -3.88 -6.62
N LYS A 88 -9.01 -5.07 -7.20
CA LYS A 88 -9.07 -5.35 -8.66
C LYS A 88 -7.86 -4.77 -9.39
N SER A 89 -6.67 -4.98 -8.84
CA SER A 89 -5.45 -4.52 -9.49
C SER A 89 -5.15 -5.34 -10.76
N SER A 90 -4.65 -4.68 -11.80
CA SER A 90 -4.44 -5.30 -13.11
C SER A 90 -3.36 -6.39 -13.08
N SER A 91 -2.29 -6.17 -12.32
CA SER A 91 -1.18 -7.14 -12.18
C SER A 91 -1.39 -8.13 -11.02
N GLY A 92 -2.32 -7.83 -10.12
CA GLY A 92 -2.54 -8.50 -8.84
C GLY A 92 -1.60 -8.00 -7.73
N THR A 93 -2.03 -8.20 -6.48
CA THR A 93 -1.26 -7.98 -5.26
C THR A 93 -0.72 -9.30 -4.72
N PHE A 94 0.46 -9.25 -4.11
CA PHE A 94 1.12 -10.39 -3.48
C PHE A 94 1.45 -10.03 -2.03
N LEU A 95 1.27 -11.00 -1.13
CA LEU A 95 1.71 -10.94 0.26
C LEU A 95 2.60 -12.15 0.51
N ASN A 96 3.83 -11.93 0.96
CA ASN A 96 4.80 -13.01 1.24
C ASN A 96 4.92 -14.02 0.08
N HIS A 97 5.08 -13.52 -1.15
CA HIS A 97 5.15 -14.29 -2.40
C HIS A 97 3.84 -14.99 -2.84
N ILE A 98 2.77 -14.90 -2.06
CA ILE A 98 1.47 -15.49 -2.38
C ILE A 98 0.56 -14.43 -3.01
N ARG A 99 0.01 -14.75 -4.18
CA ARG A 99 -0.96 -13.89 -4.88
C ARG A 99 -2.30 -13.91 -4.14
N LEU A 100 -2.89 -12.73 -3.88
CA LEU A 100 -4.14 -12.62 -3.11
C LEU A 100 -5.41 -12.96 -3.89
N SER A 101 -5.42 -12.68 -5.19
CA SER A 101 -6.54 -12.91 -6.12
C SER A 101 -6.04 -13.00 -7.56
N ALA A 102 -6.90 -13.52 -8.46
CA ALA A 102 -6.63 -13.46 -9.89
C ALA A 102 -6.46 -11.99 -10.36
N PRO A 103 -5.69 -11.74 -11.43
CA PRO A 103 -5.58 -10.41 -12.03
C PRO A 103 -6.94 -9.77 -12.29
N SER A 104 -7.06 -8.46 -12.02
CA SER A 104 -8.29 -7.68 -12.17
C SER A 104 -9.48 -8.14 -11.31
N GLN A 105 -9.24 -9.00 -10.31
CA GLN A 105 -10.25 -9.48 -9.37
C GLN A 105 -9.96 -8.99 -7.95
N GLU A 106 -11.02 -8.65 -7.24
CA GLU A 106 -10.94 -8.24 -5.84
C GLU A 106 -10.61 -9.45 -4.96
N SER A 107 -9.73 -9.25 -3.98
CA SER A 107 -9.43 -10.30 -3.02
C SER A 107 -10.33 -10.20 -1.78
N LYS A 108 -10.37 -11.27 -0.98
CA LYS A 108 -10.77 -11.16 0.43
C LYS A 108 -9.71 -10.38 1.23
N ALA A 109 -10.00 -10.06 2.48
CA ALA A 109 -9.01 -9.53 3.41
C ALA A 109 -8.00 -10.61 3.80
N PHE A 110 -6.71 -10.26 3.82
CA PHE A 110 -5.63 -11.12 4.31
C PHE A 110 -4.91 -10.43 5.45
N ALA A 111 -4.61 -11.17 6.51
CA ALA A 111 -3.80 -10.65 7.62
C ALA A 111 -2.36 -10.46 7.16
N VAL A 112 -1.78 -9.30 7.47
CA VAL A 112 -0.36 -9.01 7.27
C VAL A 112 0.38 -9.57 8.47
N ASN A 113 1.08 -10.67 8.26
CA ASN A 113 2.00 -11.26 9.23
C ASN A 113 3.41 -11.09 8.66
N ASP A 114 4.12 -10.10 9.18
CA ASP A 114 5.52 -9.81 8.89
C ASP A 114 6.27 -9.69 10.23
#